data_AF-A0A7J6P228-F1
#
_entry.id   AF-A0A7J6P228-F1
#
_cell.length_a   1.000
_cell.length_b   1.000
_cell.length_c   1.000
_cell.angle_alpha   90.00
_cell.angle_beta   90.00
_cell.angle_gamma   90.00
#
_symmetry.space_group_name_H-M   'P 1'
#
loop_
_entity.id
_entity.type
_entity.pdbx_description
1 polymer ?
#
loop_
_entity_poly.entity_id
_entity_poly.type
_entity_poly.pdbx_seq_one_letter_code
_entity_poly.pdbx_strand_id
1 'polypeptide(L)'
;MARGGFSHAERRTINKLLLDEADAGVPPPQCEHGPAMRFRRVTKSADGSVVSSRDFYACSAIRDRKICPLFVWVDEHERHGAEHPAKRIRRAGPARQYEKTDNKANAQYFFSNEALSVIEKYISKHGYRRVLCLGTPVVHRRLREEKDMDAFLLDMDSVVVEKAGTSGARFNMVNGFFFGSEEKKFASWLKKGPLDIVVVDPPFQPELVPAIWRCTREVLLGPEVFAKVDVLFAFPYFSRDALVGSEDAPELVMNDYRVDYANHRTYKADKSPVRFFTRFHELTDLPAASYRVCEKCGGRWVHKVNAHCDTCRACTTLHGNKAWSHCAGCGKCTKPELKHCEKCERCLPVEHTCTRH
;
A
#
# COMPACT_ATOMS: atom_id res chain seq x y z
N MET A 1 -35.15 -22.36 -35.59
CA MET A 1 -34.90 -22.48 -34.13
C MET A 1 -33.40 -22.51 -33.91
N ALA A 2 -32.83 -21.48 -33.30
CA ALA A 2 -31.51 -21.52 -32.68
C ALA A 2 -31.56 -20.55 -31.49
N ARG A 3 -32.00 -21.08 -30.34
CA ARG A 3 -31.91 -20.40 -29.04
C ARG A 3 -30.47 -20.54 -28.59
N GLY A 4 -29.75 -19.43 -28.52
CA GLY A 4 -28.38 -19.35 -28.01
C GLY A 4 -28.19 -18.08 -27.19
N GLY A 5 -29.12 -17.80 -26.28
CA GLY A 5 -28.99 -16.72 -25.32
C GLY A 5 -28.04 -17.13 -24.19
N PHE A 6 -26.77 -16.78 -24.31
CA PHE A 6 -25.89 -16.72 -23.14
C PHE A 6 -26.12 -15.37 -22.44
N SER A 7 -27.10 -15.31 -21.53
CA SER A 7 -27.10 -14.26 -20.50
C SER A 7 -26.17 -14.70 -19.37
N HIS A 8 -24.86 -14.54 -19.54
CA HIS A 8 -23.99 -14.54 -18.38
C HIS A 8 -24.24 -13.24 -17.63
N ALA A 9 -25.14 -13.27 -16.64
CA ALA A 9 -25.19 -12.25 -15.61
C ALA A 9 -23.85 -12.33 -14.85
N GLU A 10 -22.90 -11.46 -15.20
CA GLU A 10 -21.56 -11.43 -14.61
C GLU A 10 -21.70 -11.20 -13.09
N ARG A 11 -21.48 -12.25 -12.31
CA ARG A 11 -21.38 -12.15 -10.85
C ARG A 11 -20.00 -11.60 -10.50
N ARG A 12 -19.96 -10.54 -9.70
CA ARG A 12 -18.70 -9.95 -9.23
C ARG A 12 -18.42 -10.41 -7.82
N THR A 13 -17.31 -11.12 -7.62
CA THR A 13 -16.84 -11.53 -6.30
C THR A 13 -15.75 -10.57 -5.81
N ILE A 14 -15.91 -10.06 -4.60
CA ILE A 14 -14.93 -9.20 -3.92
C ILE A 14 -14.55 -9.82 -2.58
N ASN A 15 -13.29 -9.69 -2.18
CA ASN A 15 -12.84 -10.07 -0.84
C ASN A 15 -12.50 -8.79 -0.08
N LYS A 16 -13.21 -8.52 1.02
CA LYS A 16 -12.99 -7.35 1.88
C LYS A 16 -12.22 -7.78 3.13
N LEU A 17 -11.14 -7.09 3.48
CA LEU A 17 -10.43 -7.31 4.73
C LEU A 17 -11.28 -6.85 5.93
N LEU A 18 -11.22 -7.59 7.03
CA LEU A 18 -11.89 -7.26 8.30
C LEU A 18 -10.81 -7.08 9.39
N LEU A 19 -10.76 -5.90 10.02
CA LEU A 19 -9.76 -5.54 11.05
C LEU A 19 -10.34 -5.51 12.48
N ASP A 20 -11.62 -5.20 12.64
CA ASP A 20 -12.22 -4.82 13.94
C ASP A 20 -13.40 -5.70 14.36
N GLU A 21 -13.63 -6.85 13.71
CA GLU A 21 -14.69 -7.77 14.17
C GLU A 21 -14.18 -8.58 15.36
N ALA A 22 -14.82 -8.35 16.52
CA ALA A 22 -14.49 -8.93 17.82
C ALA A 22 -14.20 -10.43 17.73
N ASP A 23 -13.11 -10.85 18.39
CA ASP A 23 -12.71 -12.25 18.54
C ASP A 23 -13.91 -13.07 19.01
N ALA A 24 -14.31 -14.06 18.22
CA ALA A 24 -15.26 -15.10 18.63
C ALA A 24 -14.68 -16.04 19.70
N GLY A 25 -13.71 -15.57 20.49
CA GLY A 25 -12.93 -16.35 21.45
C GLY A 25 -11.94 -17.35 20.84
N VAL A 26 -11.99 -17.59 19.53
CA VAL A 26 -11.11 -18.54 18.83
C VAL A 26 -10.00 -17.78 18.08
N PRO A 27 -8.72 -18.01 18.40
CA PRO A 27 -7.62 -17.31 17.74
C PRO A 27 -7.58 -17.66 16.24
N PRO A 28 -7.16 -16.71 15.38
CA PRO A 28 -6.98 -16.99 13.96
C PRO A 28 -6.02 -18.16 13.72
N PRO A 29 -6.27 -19.00 12.71
CA PRO A 29 -5.32 -20.04 12.34
C PRO A 29 -4.00 -19.40 11.88
N GLN A 30 -2.90 -20.12 12.06
CA GLN A 30 -1.56 -19.61 11.76
C GLN A 30 -0.92 -20.38 10.61
N CYS A 31 -0.01 -19.72 9.89
CA CYS A 31 0.96 -20.36 9.01
C CYS A 31 2.37 -19.90 9.37
N GLU A 32 3.36 -20.32 8.58
CA GLU A 32 4.75 -19.87 8.76
C GLU A 32 4.95 -18.35 8.63
N HIS A 33 3.97 -17.61 8.07
CA HIS A 33 3.98 -16.15 7.93
C HIS A 33 3.24 -15.43 9.09
N GLY A 34 2.88 -16.16 10.15
CA GLY A 34 2.13 -15.63 11.29
C GLY A 34 0.61 -15.88 11.21
N PRO A 35 -0.17 -15.17 12.05
CA PRO A 35 -1.62 -15.28 12.08
C PRO A 35 -2.28 -14.93 10.75
N ALA A 36 -3.33 -15.66 10.39
CA ALA A 36 -4.16 -15.37 9.23
C ALA A 36 -4.90 -14.02 9.38
N MET A 37 -5.20 -13.38 8.25
CA MET A 37 -6.14 -12.27 8.20
C MET A 37 -7.53 -12.78 7.84
N ARG A 38 -8.56 -12.16 8.42
CA ARG A 38 -9.96 -12.46 8.13
C ARG A 38 -10.45 -11.62 6.96
N PHE A 39 -11.12 -12.26 6.01
CA PHE A 39 -11.72 -11.62 4.84
C PHE A 39 -13.18 -12.02 4.69
N ARG A 40 -14.02 -11.09 4.28
CA ARG A 40 -15.39 -11.34 3.84
C ARG A 40 -15.44 -11.47 2.33
N ARG A 41 -15.83 -12.65 1.83
CA ARG A 41 -16.13 -12.86 0.41
C ARG A 41 -17.56 -12.45 0.14
N VAL A 42 -17.75 -11.41 -0.67
CA VAL A 42 -19.07 -10.95 -1.11
C VAL A 42 -19.21 -11.23 -2.60
N THR A 43 -20.26 -11.97 -2.97
CA THR A 43 -20.65 -12.18 -4.37
C THR A 43 -21.83 -11.27 -4.67
N LYS A 44 -21.71 -10.42 -5.69
CA LYS A 44 -22.79 -9.54 -6.14
C LYS A 44 -23.35 -9.99 -7.49
N SER A 45 -24.66 -9.83 -7.65
CA SER A 45 -25.36 -9.93 -8.93
C SER A 45 -25.00 -8.76 -9.86
N ALA A 46 -25.44 -8.83 -11.11
CA ALA A 46 -25.23 -7.77 -12.10
C ALA A 46 -25.91 -6.44 -11.70
N ASP A 47 -27.01 -6.49 -10.93
CA ASP A 47 -27.71 -5.34 -10.36
C ASP A 47 -27.04 -4.78 -9.08
N GLY A 48 -25.93 -5.38 -8.63
CA GLY A 48 -25.21 -4.98 -7.43
C GLY A 48 -25.74 -5.58 -6.11
N SER A 49 -26.84 -6.34 -6.15
CA SER A 49 -27.38 -7.03 -4.96
C SER A 49 -26.43 -8.11 -4.46
N VAL A 50 -26.34 -8.28 -3.13
CA VAL A 50 -25.48 -9.31 -2.52
C VAL A 50 -26.18 -10.67 -2.64
N VAL A 51 -25.54 -11.59 -3.38
CA VAL A 51 -26.00 -12.98 -3.57
C VAL A 51 -25.53 -13.87 -2.43
N SER A 52 -24.30 -13.66 -1.99
CA SER A 52 -23.72 -14.42 -0.87
C SER A 52 -22.64 -13.60 -0.19
N SER A 53 -22.51 -13.84 1.12
CA SER A 53 -21.44 -13.29 1.94
C SER A 53 -20.94 -14.38 2.88
N ARG A 54 -19.63 -14.66 2.89
CA ARG A 54 -19.04 -15.64 3.83
C ARG A 54 -17.61 -15.24 4.20
N ASP A 55 -17.26 -15.42 5.45
CA ASP A 55 -15.96 -15.03 5.99
C ASP A 55 -14.97 -16.19 5.97
N PHE A 56 -13.72 -15.90 5.65
CA PHE A 56 -12.63 -16.86 5.63
C PHE A 56 -11.33 -16.26 6.17
N TYR A 57 -10.51 -17.11 6.76
CA TYR A 57 -9.13 -16.83 7.08
C TYR A 57 -8.23 -17.19 5.89
N ALA A 58 -7.25 -16.34 5.58
CA ALA A 58 -6.21 -16.63 4.61
C ALA A 58 -4.86 -16.04 5.04
N CYS A 59 -3.78 -16.54 4.43
CA CYS A 59 -2.44 -16.01 4.66
C CYS A 59 -2.39 -14.50 4.38
N SER A 60 -1.76 -13.75 5.30
CA SER A 60 -1.59 -12.31 5.27
C SER A 60 -0.56 -11.86 4.21
N ALA A 61 0.49 -12.65 4.04
CA ALA A 61 1.62 -12.35 3.16
C ALA A 61 1.47 -12.95 1.75
N ILE A 62 1.09 -14.23 1.67
CA ILE A 62 1.15 -15.02 0.44
C ILE A 62 -0.25 -15.47 0.04
N ARG A 63 -0.81 -14.84 -0.99
CA ARG A 63 -2.18 -15.09 -1.47
C ARG A 63 -2.30 -16.23 -2.47
N ASP A 64 -1.18 -16.65 -3.07
CA ASP A 64 -1.16 -17.83 -3.92
C ASP A 64 -1.23 -19.09 -3.06
N ARG A 65 -2.37 -19.78 -3.13
CA ARG A 65 -2.66 -21.02 -2.41
C ARG A 65 -1.74 -22.18 -2.78
N LYS A 66 -1.02 -22.08 -3.90
CA LYS A 66 0.03 -23.05 -4.29
C LYS A 66 1.31 -22.86 -3.48
N ILE A 67 1.56 -21.65 -2.98
CA ILE A 67 2.74 -21.30 -2.17
C ILE A 67 2.39 -21.42 -0.69
N CYS A 68 1.32 -20.75 -0.24
CA CYS A 68 0.82 -20.89 1.13
C CYS A 68 -0.64 -21.40 1.12
N PRO A 69 -0.90 -22.65 1.53
CA PRO A 69 -2.22 -23.24 1.41
C PRO A 69 -3.24 -22.76 2.47
N LEU A 70 -2.85 -21.86 3.38
CA LEU A 70 -3.70 -21.39 4.48
C LEU A 70 -4.96 -20.71 3.94
N PHE A 71 -6.07 -21.43 4.07
CA PHE A 71 -7.42 -20.97 3.78
C PHE A 71 -8.39 -21.82 4.60
N VAL A 72 -9.27 -21.20 5.38
CA VAL A 72 -10.35 -21.89 6.10
C VAL A 72 -11.53 -20.94 6.27
N TRP A 73 -12.76 -21.45 6.14
CA TRP A 73 -13.95 -20.65 6.41
C TRP A 73 -14.09 -20.42 7.93
N VAL A 74 -14.48 -19.21 8.34
CA VAL A 74 -14.52 -18.84 9.77
C VAL A 74 -15.46 -19.76 10.54
N ASP A 75 -16.65 -20.05 9.99
CA ASP A 75 -17.63 -20.94 10.61
C ASP A 75 -17.17 -22.41 10.71
N GLU A 76 -16.26 -22.85 9.83
CA GLU A 76 -15.63 -24.17 9.92
C GLU A 76 -14.53 -24.19 10.98
N HIS A 77 -13.80 -23.09 11.15
CA HIS A 77 -12.75 -22.95 12.16
C HIS A 77 -13.33 -22.87 13.58
N GLU A 78 -14.39 -22.09 13.76
CA GLU A 78 -15.07 -21.90 15.04
C GLU A 78 -15.74 -23.20 15.54
N ARG A 79 -16.37 -23.98 14.64
CA ARG A 79 -17.00 -25.27 14.99
C ARG A 79 -16.02 -26.30 15.55
N HIS A 80 -14.74 -26.21 15.18
CA HIS A 80 -13.72 -27.17 15.58
C HIS A 80 -12.81 -26.65 16.70
N GLY A 81 -13.10 -25.48 17.31
CA GLY A 81 -12.37 -24.98 18.48
C GLY A 81 -10.87 -24.80 18.28
N ALA A 82 -10.44 -24.41 17.07
CA ALA A 82 -9.04 -24.40 16.61
C ALA A 82 -8.36 -25.78 16.46
N GLU A 83 -9.03 -26.90 16.78
CA GLU A 83 -8.62 -28.26 16.45
C GLU A 83 -9.08 -28.65 15.05
N HIS A 84 -8.73 -27.85 14.04
CA HIS A 84 -8.64 -28.46 12.71
C HIS A 84 -7.47 -29.43 12.77
N PRO A 85 -7.61 -30.70 12.32
CA PRO A 85 -6.49 -31.34 11.67
C PRO A 85 -6.26 -30.45 10.45
N ALA A 86 -5.50 -29.36 10.62
CA ALA A 86 -4.98 -28.56 9.53
C ALA A 86 -4.53 -29.62 8.56
N LYS A 87 -5.20 -29.80 7.39
CA LYS A 87 -4.89 -30.87 6.44
C LYS A 87 -3.39 -30.83 6.33
N ARG A 88 -2.67 -31.74 7.03
CA ARG A 88 -1.33 -31.45 7.64
C ARG A 88 -0.70 -30.49 6.69
N ILE A 89 -0.65 -29.17 7.02
CA ILE A 89 -0.06 -28.19 6.10
C ILE A 89 1.25 -28.86 5.79
N ARG A 90 1.38 -29.42 4.59
CA ARG A 90 2.52 -30.27 4.29
C ARG A 90 3.62 -29.28 4.52
N ARG A 91 4.41 -29.46 5.59
CA ARG A 91 5.59 -28.64 5.84
C ARG A 91 6.25 -28.70 4.48
N ALA A 92 6.21 -27.58 3.76
CA ALA A 92 6.89 -27.54 2.49
C ALA A 92 8.30 -27.96 2.90
N GLY A 93 8.82 -29.00 2.24
CA GLY A 93 10.21 -29.40 2.46
C GLY A 93 11.09 -28.16 2.44
N PRO A 94 12.26 -28.23 3.12
CA PRO A 94 13.06 -27.08 3.56
C PRO A 94 12.88 -25.93 2.60
N ALA A 95 12.25 -24.86 3.09
CA ALA A 95 11.86 -23.65 2.38
C ALA A 95 12.27 -23.75 0.92
N ARG A 96 11.34 -24.10 0.01
CA ARG A 96 11.58 -23.83 -1.42
C ARG A 96 12.13 -22.43 -1.41
N GLN A 97 13.42 -22.35 -1.69
CA GLN A 97 14.23 -21.17 -1.45
C GLN A 97 13.43 -20.03 -2.06
N TYR A 98 13.43 -18.85 -1.44
CA TYR A 98 12.85 -17.64 -2.01
C TYR A 98 13.50 -17.40 -3.40
N GLU A 99 13.09 -18.19 -4.38
CA GLU A 99 13.41 -18.04 -5.78
C GLU A 99 12.55 -16.85 -6.14
N LYS A 100 13.23 -15.79 -6.58
CA LYS A 100 12.62 -14.64 -7.23
C LYS A 100 11.71 -15.18 -8.33
N THR A 101 10.46 -15.37 -7.99
CA THR A 101 9.43 -15.64 -8.97
C THR A 101 8.94 -14.28 -9.39
N ASP A 102 8.96 -14.03 -10.70
CA ASP A 102 8.32 -12.90 -11.39
C ASP A 102 6.79 -12.84 -11.16
N ASN A 103 6.29 -13.55 -10.14
CA ASN A 103 4.89 -13.60 -9.76
C ASN A 103 4.53 -12.33 -9.00
N LYS A 104 3.35 -11.78 -9.34
CA LYS A 104 2.68 -10.62 -8.71
C LYS A 104 2.60 -10.64 -7.18
N ALA A 105 2.91 -11.77 -6.53
CA ALA A 105 2.93 -11.94 -5.08
C ALA A 105 4.24 -11.52 -4.41
N ASN A 106 5.39 -11.53 -5.11
CA ASN A 106 6.72 -11.43 -4.49
C ASN A 106 7.71 -10.52 -5.26
N ALA A 107 7.26 -9.70 -6.21
CA ALA A 107 8.13 -8.75 -6.86
C ALA A 107 8.53 -7.66 -5.86
N GLN A 108 9.73 -7.79 -5.27
CA GLN A 108 10.34 -6.72 -4.48
C GLN A 108 10.71 -5.60 -5.45
N TYR A 109 9.90 -4.55 -5.50
CA TYR A 109 10.20 -3.39 -6.32
C TYR A 109 11.23 -2.52 -5.60
N PHE A 110 12.24 -2.07 -6.32
CA PHE A 110 13.26 -1.19 -5.77
C PHE A 110 13.05 0.22 -6.28
N PHE A 111 12.99 1.20 -5.38
CA PHE A 111 13.00 2.60 -5.76
C PHE A 111 14.17 2.89 -6.73
N SER A 112 13.89 3.72 -7.73
CA SER A 112 14.93 4.27 -8.61
C SER A 112 15.93 5.12 -7.81
N ASN A 113 17.12 5.35 -8.37
CA ASN A 113 18.12 6.23 -7.75
C ASN A 113 17.59 7.65 -7.51
N GLU A 114 16.73 8.16 -8.39
CA GLU A 114 16.09 9.47 -8.20
C GLU A 114 15.14 9.47 -7.00
N ALA A 115 14.30 8.43 -6.87
CA ALA A 115 13.39 8.29 -5.73
C ALA A 115 14.15 8.10 -4.41
N LEU A 116 15.24 7.32 -4.41
CA LEU A 116 16.13 7.19 -3.26
C LEU A 116 16.73 8.54 -2.85
N SER A 117 17.21 9.33 -3.83
CA SER A 117 17.74 10.66 -3.56
C SER A 117 16.69 11.62 -2.99
N VAL A 118 15.43 11.53 -3.44
CA VAL A 118 14.33 12.31 -2.86
C VAL A 118 14.08 11.91 -1.39
N ILE A 119 14.07 10.61 -1.06
CA ILE A 119 13.93 10.14 0.32
C ILE A 119 15.09 10.64 1.19
N GLU A 120 16.33 10.51 0.73
CA GLU A 120 17.52 10.93 1.47
C GLU A 120 17.55 12.44 1.74
N LYS A 121 17.20 13.25 0.73
CA LYS A 121 17.08 14.70 0.89
C LYS A 121 16.00 15.07 1.89
N TYR A 122 14.85 14.38 1.85
CA TYR A 122 13.78 14.60 2.81
C TYR A 122 14.27 14.32 4.25
N ILE A 123 14.88 13.15 4.49
CA ILE A 123 15.43 12.76 5.78
C ILE A 123 16.48 13.77 6.27
N SER A 124 17.44 14.12 5.41
CA SER A 124 18.53 15.05 5.74
C SER A 124 18.03 16.46 6.05
N LYS A 125 17.11 16.99 5.24
CA LYS A 125 16.56 18.35 5.37
C LYS A 125 15.83 18.55 6.70
N HIS A 126 15.14 17.53 7.18
CA HIS A 126 14.41 17.57 8.44
C HIS A 126 15.27 17.12 9.64
N GLY A 127 16.55 16.84 9.43
CA GLY A 127 17.47 16.45 10.49
C GLY A 127 17.18 15.08 11.09
N TYR A 128 16.41 14.23 10.41
CA TYR A 128 16.04 12.90 10.88
C TYR A 128 17.26 11.97 10.88
N ARG A 129 17.52 11.31 12.00
CA ARG A 129 18.67 10.41 12.21
C ARG A 129 18.27 9.00 12.56
N ARG A 130 17.12 8.80 13.20
CA ARG A 130 16.59 7.48 13.58
C ARG A 130 15.44 7.12 12.64
N VAL A 131 15.71 6.16 11.74
CA VAL A 131 14.83 5.86 10.61
C VAL A 131 14.39 4.39 10.65
N LEU A 132 13.08 4.16 10.73
CA LEU A 132 12.50 2.82 10.60
C LEU A 132 12.16 2.55 9.14
N CYS A 133 12.84 1.59 8.52
CA CYS A 133 12.61 1.15 7.16
C CYS A 133 11.67 -0.06 7.14
N LEU A 134 10.45 0.09 6.65
CA LEU A 134 9.47 -1.00 6.55
C LEU A 134 9.32 -1.44 5.10
N GLY A 135 9.88 -2.61 4.75
CA GLY A 135 9.91 -3.11 3.38
C GLY A 135 10.84 -2.34 2.44
N THR A 136 11.75 -1.53 2.97
CA THR A 136 12.60 -0.61 2.19
C THR A 136 14.11 -0.90 2.34
N PRO A 137 14.58 -2.10 1.96
CA PRO A 137 15.94 -2.54 2.26
C PRO A 137 17.04 -1.75 1.56
N VAL A 138 16.75 -1.14 0.41
CA VAL A 138 17.71 -0.29 -0.30
C VAL A 138 17.86 1.07 0.40
N VAL A 139 16.77 1.64 0.92
CA VAL A 139 16.82 2.86 1.75
C VAL A 139 17.65 2.59 3.00
N HIS A 140 17.34 1.51 3.73
CA HIS A 140 18.12 1.10 4.91
C HIS A 140 19.61 0.95 4.60
N ARG A 141 19.96 0.29 3.48
CA ARG A 141 21.38 0.09 3.12
C ARG A 141 22.11 1.41 2.91
N ARG A 142 21.53 2.34 2.14
CA ARG A 142 22.15 3.63 1.85
C ARG A 142 22.28 4.49 3.11
N LEU A 143 21.24 4.53 3.94
CA LEU A 143 21.29 5.26 5.22
C LEU A 143 22.35 4.71 6.17
N ARG A 144 22.67 3.41 6.16
CA ARG A 144 23.76 2.85 7.00
C ARG A 144 25.16 3.26 6.56
N GLU A 145 25.32 3.66 5.31
CA GLU A 145 26.60 4.16 4.77
C GLU A 145 26.82 5.63 5.17
N GLU A 146 25.76 6.33 5.54
CA GLU A 146 25.80 7.71 6.02
C GLU A 146 26.24 7.79 7.49
N LYS A 147 27.06 8.80 7.79
CA LYS A 147 27.54 9.03 9.14
C LYS A 147 26.39 9.50 10.03
N ASP A 148 26.37 9.01 11.28
CA ASP A 148 25.42 9.43 12.31
C ASP A 148 23.94 9.13 11.99
N MET A 149 23.70 8.09 11.18
CA MET A 149 22.37 7.52 10.93
C MET A 149 22.17 6.22 11.73
N ASP A 150 21.02 6.08 12.35
CA ASP A 150 20.56 4.87 13.02
C ASP A 150 19.31 4.35 12.31
N ALA A 151 19.51 3.55 11.26
CA ALA A 151 18.43 2.96 10.47
C ALA A 151 18.17 1.51 10.90
N PHE A 152 16.89 1.12 11.01
CA PHE A 152 16.49 -0.25 11.32
C PHE A 152 15.51 -0.80 10.28
N LEU A 153 15.75 -2.01 9.79
CA LEU A 153 14.94 -2.64 8.75
C LEU A 153 13.95 -3.65 9.32
N LEU A 154 12.67 -3.50 8.99
CA LEU A 154 11.65 -4.53 9.15
C LEU A 154 11.26 -5.05 7.76
N ASP A 155 11.54 -6.32 7.49
CA ASP A 155 11.27 -6.95 6.19
C ASP A 155 10.83 -8.42 6.38
N MET A 156 10.06 -8.93 5.42
CA MET A 156 9.59 -10.31 5.43
C MET A 156 10.63 -11.30 4.89
N ASP A 157 11.51 -10.83 4.00
CA ASP A 157 12.56 -11.64 3.37
C ASP A 157 13.73 -11.85 4.34
N SER A 158 13.95 -13.12 4.72
CA SER A 158 15.01 -13.50 5.65
C SER A 158 16.42 -13.21 5.13
N VAL A 159 16.65 -13.31 3.82
CA VAL A 159 17.97 -13.04 3.21
C VAL A 159 18.29 -11.55 3.30
N VAL A 160 17.27 -10.71 3.14
CA VAL A 160 17.40 -9.26 3.26
C VAL A 160 17.67 -8.86 4.71
N VAL A 161 16.96 -9.46 5.67
CA VAL A 161 17.16 -9.22 7.11
C VAL A 161 18.52 -9.72 7.58
N GLU A 162 18.99 -10.88 7.10
CA GLU A 162 20.31 -11.42 7.43
C GLU A 162 21.42 -10.43 7.01
N LYS A 163 21.30 -9.82 5.82
CA LYS A 163 22.22 -8.76 5.35
C LYS A 163 22.11 -7.46 6.15
N ALA A 164 20.97 -7.21 6.81
CA ALA A 164 20.83 -6.11 7.74
C ALA A 164 21.54 -6.40 9.08
N GLY A 165 21.92 -7.65 9.38
CA GLY A 165 22.67 -7.98 10.59
C GLY A 165 21.91 -7.53 11.85
N THR A 166 22.56 -6.80 12.76
CA THR A 166 21.93 -6.31 14.00
C THR A 166 20.93 -5.17 13.81
N SER A 167 20.88 -4.55 12.63
CA SER A 167 20.01 -3.41 12.31
C SER A 167 18.78 -3.81 11.49
N GLY A 168 18.35 -5.07 11.57
CA GLY A 168 17.08 -5.46 10.97
C GLY A 168 16.45 -6.65 11.67
N ALA A 169 15.14 -6.81 11.48
CA ALA A 169 14.36 -7.86 12.09
C ALA A 169 13.32 -8.39 11.11
N ARG A 170 13.09 -9.71 11.15
CA ARG A 170 12.12 -10.34 10.26
C ARG A 170 10.71 -10.08 10.78
N PHE A 171 9.87 -9.52 9.93
CA PHE A 171 8.58 -8.97 10.31
C PHE A 171 7.56 -9.04 9.16
N ASN A 172 6.31 -9.36 9.50
CA ASN A 172 5.20 -9.31 8.57
C ASN A 172 4.36 -8.06 8.83
N MET A 173 4.51 -7.06 7.97
CA MET A 173 3.86 -5.76 8.10
C MET A 173 2.33 -5.77 7.95
N VAL A 174 1.75 -6.85 7.42
CA VAL A 174 0.30 -6.94 7.22
C VAL A 174 -0.42 -7.34 8.51
N ASN A 175 0.20 -8.20 9.33
CA ASN A 175 -0.41 -8.74 10.55
C ASN A 175 0.38 -8.44 11.83
N GLY A 176 1.50 -7.71 11.75
CA GLY A 176 2.31 -7.35 12.92
C GLY A 176 3.16 -8.47 13.49
N PHE A 177 3.35 -9.58 12.77
CA PHE A 177 4.04 -10.74 13.31
C PHE A 177 5.56 -10.62 13.20
N PHE A 178 6.25 -10.70 14.35
CA PHE A 178 7.69 -10.92 14.43
C PHE A 178 8.03 -12.41 14.42
N PHE A 179 9.08 -12.77 13.68
CA PHE A 179 9.50 -14.17 13.59
C PHE A 179 10.51 -14.49 14.69
N GLY A 180 10.32 -15.60 15.41
CA GLY A 180 11.27 -16.02 16.45
C GLY A 180 11.45 -14.97 17.56
N SER A 181 12.69 -14.58 17.83
CA SER A 181 13.05 -13.58 18.86
C SER A 181 13.27 -12.16 18.30
N GLU A 182 12.94 -11.93 17.03
CA GLU A 182 13.21 -10.68 16.31
C GLU A 182 12.52 -9.45 16.92
N GLU A 183 11.38 -9.64 17.60
CA GLU A 183 10.68 -8.58 18.34
C GLU A 183 11.56 -7.95 19.41
N LYS A 184 12.32 -8.76 20.16
CA LYS A 184 13.21 -8.28 21.23
C LYS A 184 14.31 -7.38 20.67
N LYS A 185 14.77 -7.67 19.46
CA LYS A 185 15.80 -6.89 18.77
C LYS A 185 15.27 -5.53 18.35
N PHE A 186 14.08 -5.50 17.75
CA PHE A 186 13.39 -4.26 17.41
C PHE A 186 13.08 -3.42 18.66
N ALA A 187 12.51 -4.03 19.70
CA ALA A 187 12.21 -3.34 20.95
C ALA A 187 13.47 -2.77 21.63
N SER A 188 14.59 -3.51 21.59
CA SER A 188 15.86 -3.03 22.13
C SER A 188 16.43 -1.86 21.33
N TRP A 189 16.25 -1.87 20.00
CA TRP A 189 16.61 -0.74 19.15
C TRP A 189 15.72 0.48 19.41
N LEU A 190 14.40 0.29 19.50
CA LEU A 190 13.45 1.38 19.74
C LEU A 190 13.74 2.09 21.08
N LYS A 191 14.12 1.34 22.12
CA LYS A 191 14.49 1.87 23.45
C LYS A 191 15.74 2.76 23.46
N LYS A 192 16.57 2.77 22.41
CA LYS A 192 17.79 3.60 22.36
C LYS A 192 17.50 5.10 22.25
N GLY A 193 16.29 5.50 21.85
CA GLY A 193 15.93 6.90 21.72
C GLY A 193 14.59 7.12 21.04
N PRO A 194 14.21 8.38 20.75
CA PRO A 194 13.03 8.69 19.94
C PRO A 194 13.22 8.22 18.49
N LEU A 195 12.13 7.85 17.83
CA LEU A 195 12.11 7.58 16.40
C LEU A 195 11.75 8.88 15.66
N ASP A 196 12.42 9.18 14.55
CA ASP A 196 12.14 10.41 13.80
C ASP A 196 11.13 10.15 12.66
N ILE A 197 11.34 9.08 11.89
CA ILE A 197 10.55 8.80 10.69
C ILE A 197 10.41 7.30 10.41
N VAL A 198 9.25 6.90 9.87
CA VAL A 198 9.04 5.59 9.22
C VAL A 198 8.98 5.76 7.71
N VAL A 199 9.78 4.98 6.98
CA VAL A 199 9.76 4.89 5.51
C VAL A 199 9.17 3.56 5.08
N VAL A 200 7.98 3.60 4.47
CA VAL A 200 7.17 2.41 4.17
C VAL A 200 7.03 2.21 2.65
N ASP A 201 7.34 1.01 2.17
CA ASP A 201 7.00 0.53 0.83
C ASP A 201 6.21 -0.78 0.98
N PRO A 202 4.88 -0.72 1.05
CA PRO A 202 4.03 -1.87 1.30
C PRO A 202 3.88 -2.74 0.05
N PRO A 203 3.42 -4.00 0.18
CA PRO A 203 2.90 -4.74 -0.96
C PRO A 203 1.76 -3.93 -1.64
N PHE A 204 1.78 -3.87 -2.98
CA PHE A 204 0.79 -3.14 -3.79
C PHE A 204 -0.60 -3.81 -3.86
N GLN A 205 -1.17 -4.12 -2.71
CA GLN A 205 -2.53 -4.66 -2.54
C GLN A 205 -3.33 -3.66 -1.72
N PRO A 206 -4.12 -2.77 -2.36
CA PRO A 206 -4.86 -1.73 -1.67
C PRO A 206 -5.73 -2.21 -0.52
N GLU A 207 -6.26 -3.43 -0.61
CA GLU A 207 -7.06 -4.06 0.44
C GLU A 207 -6.29 -4.36 1.74
N LEU A 208 -4.95 -4.40 1.71
CA LEU A 208 -4.10 -4.66 2.88
C LEU A 208 -3.59 -3.38 3.55
N VAL A 209 -3.68 -2.25 2.87
CA VAL A 209 -3.08 -0.98 3.35
C VAL A 209 -3.68 -0.47 4.64
N PRO A 210 -4.99 -0.56 4.90
CA PRO A 210 -5.53 -0.27 6.22
C PRO A 210 -4.87 -1.09 7.34
N ALA A 211 -4.56 -2.37 7.08
CA ALA A 211 -3.88 -3.24 8.04
C ALA A 211 -2.44 -2.80 8.31
N ILE A 212 -1.70 -2.46 7.25
CA ILE A 212 -0.31 -2.02 7.33
C ILE A 212 -0.21 -0.68 8.06
N TRP A 213 -1.15 0.23 7.76
CA TRP A 213 -1.24 1.51 8.46
C TRP A 213 -1.51 1.32 9.95
N ARG A 214 -2.54 0.53 10.29
CA ARG A 214 -2.85 0.16 11.68
C ARG A 214 -1.66 -0.51 12.38
N CYS A 215 -1.00 -1.44 11.70
CA CYS A 215 0.20 -2.11 12.20
C CYS A 215 1.33 -1.12 12.51
N THR A 216 1.55 -0.13 11.64
CA THR A 216 2.58 0.89 11.83
C THR A 216 2.26 1.78 13.04
N ARG A 217 1.00 2.24 13.13
CA ARG A 217 0.54 3.17 14.16
C ARG A 217 0.40 2.53 15.54
N GLU A 218 -0.24 1.38 15.62
CA GLU A 218 -0.68 0.77 16.89
C GLU A 218 0.23 -0.36 17.35
N VAL A 219 0.61 -1.25 16.43
CA VAL A 219 1.36 -2.47 16.80
C VAL A 219 2.85 -2.19 16.95
N LEU A 220 3.44 -1.46 16.01
CA LEU A 220 4.89 -1.19 16.02
C LEU A 220 5.28 -0.06 16.97
N LEU A 221 4.52 1.04 16.97
CA LEU A 221 4.90 2.26 17.67
C LEU A 221 3.99 2.57 18.86
N GLY A 222 2.70 2.24 18.76
CA GLY A 222 1.70 2.71 19.70
C GLY A 222 1.38 4.19 19.50
N PRO A 223 0.18 4.64 19.93
CA PRO A 223 -0.33 5.98 19.61
C PRO A 223 0.55 7.12 20.12
N GLU A 224 1.14 6.98 21.31
CA GLU A 224 1.97 8.04 21.91
C GLU A 224 3.29 8.29 21.19
N VAL A 225 3.96 7.21 20.75
CA VAL A 225 5.21 7.33 19.97
C VAL A 225 4.86 7.81 18.57
N PHE A 226 3.85 7.19 17.94
CA PHE A 226 3.44 7.53 16.58
C PHE A 226 3.05 9.00 16.41
N ALA A 227 2.42 9.61 17.42
CA ALA A 227 2.05 11.03 17.39
C ALA A 227 3.23 11.99 17.14
N LYS A 228 4.47 11.55 17.37
CA LYS A 228 5.70 12.36 17.24
C LYS A 228 6.57 11.94 16.06
N VAL A 229 6.17 10.88 15.33
CA VAL A 229 6.97 10.26 14.27
C VAL A 229 6.44 10.70 12.92
N ASP A 230 7.32 11.17 12.05
CA ASP A 230 6.96 11.45 10.67
C ASP A 230 6.81 10.14 9.86
N VAL A 231 6.13 10.22 8.73
CA VAL A 231 5.92 9.09 7.86
C VAL A 231 6.23 9.49 6.43
N LEU A 232 6.93 8.64 5.69
CA LEU A 232 6.98 8.65 4.23
C LEU A 232 6.50 7.30 3.73
N PHE A 233 5.34 7.29 3.08
CA PHE A 233 4.64 6.07 2.68
C PHE A 233 4.46 6.03 1.16
N ALA A 234 4.99 5.00 0.49
CA ALA A 234 4.82 4.81 -0.94
C ALA A 234 3.50 4.08 -1.24
N PHE A 235 2.60 4.68 -2.02
CA PHE A 235 1.33 4.02 -2.33
C PHE A 235 0.70 4.49 -3.66
N PRO A 236 -0.12 3.67 -4.34
CA PRO A 236 -0.80 4.09 -5.55
C PRO A 236 -1.86 5.16 -5.31
N TYR A 237 -1.81 6.27 -6.06
CA TYR A 237 -2.72 7.41 -5.88
C TYR A 237 -4.20 7.06 -6.11
N PHE A 238 -4.49 6.07 -6.97
CA PHE A 238 -5.87 5.69 -7.30
C PHE A 238 -6.59 4.96 -6.16
N SER A 239 -5.82 4.46 -5.20
CA SER A 239 -6.33 3.82 -3.98
C SER A 239 -6.09 4.69 -2.75
N ARG A 240 -5.73 5.97 -2.93
CA ARG A 240 -5.43 6.88 -1.82
C ARG A 240 -6.53 6.90 -0.77
N ASP A 241 -7.79 6.71 -1.13
CA ASP A 241 -8.92 6.74 -0.18
C ASP A 241 -8.86 5.58 0.85
N ALA A 242 -8.09 4.52 0.58
CA ALA A 242 -7.79 3.46 1.56
C ALA A 242 -6.75 3.89 2.61
N LEU A 243 -6.06 5.01 2.38
CA LEU A 243 -4.97 5.54 3.20
C LEU A 243 -5.19 7.00 3.63
N VAL A 244 -5.97 7.79 2.89
CA VAL A 244 -6.19 9.22 3.08
C VAL A 244 -7.70 9.43 3.16
N GLY A 245 -8.18 10.02 4.24
CA GLY A 245 -9.61 10.23 4.45
C GLY A 245 -10.36 9.05 5.06
N SER A 246 -9.66 7.98 5.47
CA SER A 246 -10.18 7.11 6.53
C SER A 246 -10.10 7.85 7.88
N GLU A 247 -10.97 7.51 8.82
CA GLU A 247 -10.87 8.00 10.21
C GLU A 247 -9.47 7.70 10.80
N ASP A 248 -8.76 6.72 10.24
CA ASP A 248 -7.46 6.26 10.71
C ASP A 248 -6.24 7.07 10.22
N ALA A 249 -6.37 7.85 9.16
CA ALA A 249 -5.20 8.50 8.54
C ALA A 249 -5.49 9.91 7.99
N PRO A 250 -6.09 10.81 8.78
CA PRO A 250 -6.40 12.17 8.31
C PRO A 250 -5.16 13.02 8.05
N GLU A 251 -3.99 12.58 8.52
CA GLU A 251 -2.78 13.39 8.62
C GLU A 251 -1.83 13.22 7.43
N LEU A 252 -2.11 12.31 6.48
CA LEU A 252 -1.24 12.06 5.34
C LEU A 252 -1.58 12.96 4.14
N VAL A 253 -0.56 13.66 3.64
CA VAL A 253 -0.60 14.45 2.41
C VAL A 253 0.06 13.66 1.29
N MET A 254 -0.70 13.36 0.24
CA MET A 254 -0.16 12.79 -0.99
C MET A 254 0.69 13.84 -1.70
N ASN A 255 1.95 13.58 -2.03
CA ASN A 255 2.82 14.46 -2.80
C ASN A 255 2.68 14.22 -4.31
N ASP A 256 3.01 15.20 -5.15
CA ASP A 256 2.91 15.05 -6.62
C ASP A 256 4.12 14.31 -7.24
N TYR A 257 5.13 13.99 -6.42
CA TYR A 257 6.30 13.22 -6.85
C TYR A 257 5.89 11.81 -7.32
N ARG A 258 6.19 11.50 -8.57
CA ARG A 258 5.91 10.22 -9.23
C ARG A 258 7.04 9.24 -8.94
N VAL A 259 6.77 8.26 -8.08
CA VAL A 259 7.79 7.30 -7.61
C VAL A 259 8.09 6.29 -8.70
N ASP A 260 9.31 6.29 -9.24
CA ASP A 260 9.79 5.30 -10.21
C ASP A 260 10.51 4.13 -9.51
N TYR A 261 10.36 2.92 -10.05
CA TYR A 261 10.98 1.70 -9.56
C TYR A 261 11.89 1.07 -10.63
N ALA A 262 13.15 0.84 -10.29
CA ALA A 262 14.20 0.39 -11.21
C ALA A 262 13.86 -0.92 -11.95
N ASN A 263 13.08 -1.80 -11.33
CA ASN A 263 12.74 -3.13 -11.84
C ASN A 263 11.27 -3.30 -12.24
N HIS A 264 10.45 -2.23 -12.24
CA HIS A 264 9.05 -2.33 -12.67
C HIS A 264 8.90 -2.04 -14.16
N ARG A 265 8.43 -3.03 -14.95
CA ARG A 265 8.29 -2.89 -16.42
C ARG A 265 7.38 -1.73 -16.84
N THR A 266 6.36 -1.42 -16.05
CA THR A 266 5.33 -0.39 -16.36
C THR A 266 5.31 0.84 -15.45
N TYR A 267 6.00 0.85 -14.30
CA TYR A 267 5.96 1.98 -13.35
C TYR A 267 7.16 2.88 -13.56
N LYS A 268 7.24 3.45 -14.76
CA LYS A 268 8.26 4.45 -15.12
C LYS A 268 7.72 5.85 -14.90
N ALA A 269 8.60 6.81 -14.64
CA ALA A 269 8.29 8.19 -14.21
C ALA A 269 6.96 8.81 -14.71
N ASP A 270 6.67 8.75 -16.02
CA ASP A 270 5.46 9.36 -16.61
C ASP A 270 4.15 8.58 -16.33
N LYS A 271 4.26 7.29 -16.04
CA LYS A 271 3.15 6.33 -15.89
C LYS A 271 3.03 5.71 -14.50
N SER A 272 4.01 5.94 -13.62
CA SER A 272 3.98 5.34 -12.29
C SER A 272 2.72 5.80 -11.55
N PRO A 273 1.91 4.86 -11.04
CA PRO A 273 0.76 5.18 -10.23
C PRO A 273 1.13 5.50 -8.78
N VAL A 274 2.40 5.35 -8.40
CA VAL A 274 2.83 5.44 -7.00
C VAL A 274 3.24 6.87 -6.66
N ARG A 275 2.80 7.34 -5.49
CA ARG A 275 3.16 8.63 -4.89
C ARG A 275 3.70 8.38 -3.49
N PHE A 276 4.48 9.34 -2.98
CA PHE A 276 4.80 9.40 -1.56
C PHE A 276 3.72 10.18 -0.81
N PHE A 277 3.28 9.63 0.31
CA PHE A 277 2.38 10.25 1.27
C PHE A 277 3.18 10.59 2.51
N THR A 278 3.09 11.83 2.98
CA THR A 278 3.88 12.33 4.13
C THR A 278 2.98 12.92 5.21
N ARG A 279 3.39 12.88 6.49
CA ARG A 279 2.55 13.31 7.62
C ARG A 279 2.77 14.78 7.99
N PHE A 280 3.99 15.18 8.32
CA PHE A 280 4.24 16.53 8.83
C PHE A 280 4.68 17.55 7.78
N HIS A 281 5.39 17.10 6.75
CA HIS A 281 5.98 17.98 5.74
C HIS A 281 5.73 17.47 4.33
N GLU A 282 5.45 18.38 3.40
CA GLU A 282 5.45 18.03 1.98
C GLU A 282 6.87 17.87 1.45
N LEU A 283 7.01 17.08 0.39
CA LEU A 283 8.26 16.97 -0.34
C LEU A 283 8.61 18.30 -1.02
N THR A 284 9.88 18.66 -0.90
CA THR A 284 10.46 19.88 -1.49
C THR A 284 11.74 19.53 -2.24
N ASP A 285 12.28 20.50 -2.98
CA ASP A 285 13.54 20.36 -3.73
C ASP A 285 13.53 19.16 -4.71
N LEU A 286 12.35 18.90 -5.30
CA LEU A 286 12.17 17.85 -6.29
C LEU A 286 12.96 18.17 -7.57
N PRO A 287 13.28 17.16 -8.41
CA PRO A 287 14.10 17.36 -9.60
C PRO A 287 13.52 18.41 -10.56
N ALA A 288 14.19 19.56 -10.65
CA ALA A 288 13.72 20.73 -11.41
C ALA A 288 13.59 20.48 -12.92
N ALA A 289 14.15 19.39 -13.45
CA ALA A 289 13.91 18.94 -14.82
C ALA A 289 12.43 18.60 -15.06
N SER A 290 11.75 18.01 -14.06
CA SER A 290 10.38 17.47 -14.19
C SER A 290 9.36 18.16 -13.27
N TYR A 291 9.82 18.84 -12.23
CA TYR A 291 8.99 19.47 -11.22
C TYR A 291 9.20 20.99 -11.17
N ARG A 292 8.22 21.69 -10.58
CA ARG A 292 8.22 23.15 -10.35
C ARG A 292 7.46 23.46 -9.07
N VAL A 293 7.67 24.66 -8.53
CA VAL A 293 6.86 25.20 -7.44
C VAL A 293 5.54 25.76 -7.98
N CYS A 294 4.46 25.62 -7.21
CA CYS A 294 3.19 26.29 -7.47
C CYS A 294 2.87 27.28 -6.34
N GLU A 295 3.09 28.56 -6.61
CA GLU A 295 2.83 29.65 -5.65
C GLU A 295 1.35 29.71 -5.22
N LYS A 296 0.42 29.46 -6.15
CA LYS A 296 -1.03 29.41 -5.85
C LYS A 296 -1.44 28.27 -4.92
N CYS A 297 -0.57 27.27 -4.72
CA CYS A 297 -0.76 26.16 -3.79
C CYS A 297 0.20 26.26 -2.60
N GLY A 298 0.58 27.48 -2.19
CA GLY A 298 1.41 27.69 -1.00
C GLY A 298 2.85 27.20 -1.15
N GLY A 299 3.41 27.28 -2.36
CA GLY A 299 4.80 26.85 -2.60
C GLY A 299 4.97 25.33 -2.79
N ARG A 300 3.88 24.60 -2.98
CA ARG A 300 3.91 23.16 -3.21
C ARG A 300 4.66 22.77 -4.49
N TRP A 301 5.49 21.74 -4.39
CA TRP A 301 6.17 21.17 -5.56
C TRP A 301 5.23 20.25 -6.33
N VAL A 302 5.09 20.53 -7.62
CA VAL A 302 4.20 19.81 -8.55
C VAL A 302 4.93 19.45 -9.83
N HIS A 303 4.48 18.39 -10.49
CA HIS A 303 4.99 18.03 -11.81
C HIS A 303 4.71 19.17 -12.81
N LYS A 304 5.61 19.45 -13.73
CA LYS A 304 5.48 20.61 -14.65
C LYS A 304 4.18 20.62 -15.44
N VAL A 305 3.71 19.44 -15.86
CA VAL A 305 2.43 19.26 -16.59
C VAL A 305 1.19 19.45 -15.72
N ASN A 306 1.34 19.44 -14.39
CA ASN A 306 0.23 19.61 -13.46
C ASN A 306 -0.08 21.10 -13.31
N ALA A 307 -0.89 21.64 -14.23
CA ALA A 307 -1.34 23.02 -14.20
C ALA A 307 -2.30 23.27 -13.02
N HIS A 308 -2.17 24.45 -12.40
CA HIS A 308 -3.09 24.87 -11.36
C HIS A 308 -4.46 25.19 -11.99
N CYS A 309 -5.53 24.64 -11.43
CA CYS A 309 -6.88 25.00 -11.80
C CYS A 309 -7.41 26.07 -10.84
N ASP A 310 -7.66 27.28 -11.34
CA ASP A 310 -8.16 28.40 -10.54
C ASP A 310 -9.57 28.16 -9.97
N THR A 311 -10.41 27.39 -10.67
CA THR A 311 -11.76 27.00 -10.20
C THR A 311 -11.70 26.00 -9.06
N CYS A 312 -10.86 24.96 -9.18
CA CYS A 312 -10.67 23.98 -8.12
C CYS A 312 -9.72 24.48 -7.00
N ARG A 313 -8.99 25.58 -7.25
CA ARG A 313 -7.91 26.11 -6.39
C ARG A 313 -6.86 25.05 -6.04
N ALA A 314 -6.55 24.18 -7.00
CA ALA A 314 -5.65 23.06 -6.79
C ALA A 314 -4.95 22.62 -8.09
N CYS A 315 -3.78 22.00 -7.94
CA CYS A 315 -3.08 21.28 -9.01
C CYS A 315 -3.60 19.84 -9.08
N THR A 316 -4.56 19.59 -9.98
CA THR A 316 -5.38 18.37 -9.98
C THR A 316 -4.94 17.28 -10.97
N THR A 317 -3.90 17.53 -11.78
CA THR A 317 -3.43 16.56 -12.78
C THR A 317 -2.67 15.44 -12.10
N LEU A 318 -3.35 14.33 -11.83
CA LEU A 318 -2.76 13.21 -11.09
C LEU A 318 -1.74 12.42 -11.91
N HIS A 319 -1.97 12.25 -13.21
CA HIS A 319 -1.12 11.42 -14.06
C HIS A 319 -1.23 11.79 -15.54
N GLY A 320 -0.34 11.23 -16.35
CA GLY A 320 -0.21 11.53 -17.78
C GLY A 320 0.74 12.68 -18.05
N ASN A 321 0.86 13.02 -19.32
CA ASN A 321 1.76 14.05 -19.87
C ASN A 321 1.05 15.34 -20.28
N LYS A 322 -0.27 15.43 -20.06
CA LYS A 322 -1.08 16.60 -20.37
C LYS A 322 -1.83 17.07 -19.12
N ALA A 323 -1.97 18.38 -18.99
CA ALA A 323 -2.76 18.99 -17.93
C ALA A 323 -4.23 18.57 -18.02
N TRP A 324 -4.86 18.33 -16.88
CA TRP A 324 -6.30 18.15 -16.78
C TRP A 324 -7.00 19.50 -16.83
N SER A 325 -8.23 19.51 -17.33
CA SER A 325 -9.04 20.73 -17.48
C SER A 325 -10.28 20.64 -16.60
N HIS A 326 -10.69 21.78 -16.03
CA HIS A 326 -11.92 21.86 -15.25
C HIS A 326 -13.14 21.60 -16.13
N CYS A 327 -13.99 20.67 -15.71
CA CYS A 327 -15.30 20.48 -16.30
C CYS A 327 -16.36 21.08 -15.38
N ALA A 328 -17.03 22.14 -15.84
CA ALA A 328 -18.09 22.80 -15.08
C ALA A 328 -19.24 21.83 -14.73
N GLY A 329 -19.72 21.05 -15.70
CA GLY A 329 -20.81 20.08 -15.48
C GLY A 329 -20.46 18.96 -14.48
N CYS A 330 -19.19 18.60 -14.32
CA CYS A 330 -18.77 17.63 -13.31
C CYS A 330 -18.25 18.27 -12.00
N GLY A 331 -18.08 19.59 -11.95
CA GLY A 331 -17.48 20.30 -10.83
C GLY A 331 -16.04 19.89 -10.49
N LYS A 332 -15.32 19.22 -11.40
CA LYS A 332 -13.97 18.69 -11.16
C LYS A 332 -13.11 18.71 -12.41
N CYS A 333 -11.80 18.74 -12.22
CA CYS A 333 -10.87 18.57 -13.33
C CYS A 333 -10.86 17.13 -13.84
N THR A 334 -10.82 16.97 -15.16
CA THR A 334 -10.84 15.68 -15.83
C THR A 334 -9.72 15.59 -16.86
N LYS A 335 -9.41 14.36 -17.28
CA LYS A 335 -8.40 14.12 -18.32
C LYS A 335 -8.79 14.86 -19.61
N PRO A 336 -7.82 15.40 -20.35
CA PRO A 336 -8.10 16.18 -21.56
C PRO A 336 -8.76 15.38 -22.68
N GLU A 337 -8.62 14.05 -22.69
CA GLU A 337 -9.28 13.15 -23.64
C GLU A 337 -10.79 12.94 -23.36
N LEU A 338 -11.29 13.44 -22.23
CA LEU A 338 -12.69 13.30 -21.84
C LEU A 338 -13.46 14.60 -22.08
N LYS A 339 -14.72 14.47 -22.52
CA LYS A 339 -15.67 15.57 -22.66
C LYS A 339 -16.93 15.28 -21.85
N HIS A 340 -17.53 16.33 -21.29
CA HIS A 340 -18.79 16.19 -20.57
C HIS A 340 -19.88 15.75 -21.54
N CYS A 341 -20.61 14.70 -21.18
CA CYS A 341 -21.79 14.26 -21.90
C CYS A 341 -23.02 14.60 -21.07
N GLU A 342 -23.84 15.54 -21.53
CA GLU A 342 -25.07 15.95 -20.84
C GLU A 342 -26.04 14.77 -20.64
N LYS A 343 -26.09 13.82 -21.58
CA LYS A 343 -26.97 12.65 -21.48
C LYS A 343 -26.52 11.64 -20.41
N CYS A 344 -25.22 11.57 -20.13
CA CYS A 344 -24.64 10.65 -19.15
C CYS A 344 -24.22 11.34 -17.86
N GLU A 345 -24.34 12.68 -17.80
CA GLU A 345 -23.98 13.56 -16.68
C GLU A 345 -22.56 13.33 -16.15
N ARG A 346 -21.64 12.94 -17.04
CA ARG A 346 -20.24 12.65 -16.70
C ARG A 346 -19.30 12.84 -17.87
N CYS A 347 -18.02 13.09 -17.56
CA CYS A 347 -16.96 13.15 -18.55
C CYS A 347 -16.60 11.75 -19.09
N LEU A 348 -16.66 11.57 -20.41
CA LEU A 348 -16.42 10.31 -21.12
C LEU A 348 -15.55 10.56 -22.37
N PRO A 349 -14.95 9.51 -22.96
CA PRO A 349 -14.32 9.61 -24.27
C PRO A 349 -15.31 10.14 -25.32
N VAL A 350 -14.82 10.89 -26.32
CA VAL A 350 -15.68 11.56 -27.31
C VAL A 350 -16.59 10.57 -28.05
N GLU A 351 -16.08 9.39 -28.41
CA GLU A 351 -16.82 8.36 -29.17
C GLU A 351 -17.49 7.30 -28.27
N HIS A 352 -18.02 7.70 -27.11
CA HIS A 352 -18.74 6.76 -26.23
C HIS A 352 -20.19 6.56 -26.69
N THR A 353 -20.72 5.35 -26.46
CA THR A 353 -22.16 5.08 -26.59
C THR A 353 -22.87 5.47 -25.29
N CYS A 354 -23.86 6.37 -25.37
CA CYS A 354 -24.68 6.70 -24.22
C CYS A 354 -25.59 5.52 -23.87
N THR A 355 -25.34 4.87 -22.73
CA THR A 355 -26.30 3.96 -22.11
C THR A 355 -27.11 4.75 -21.08
N ARG A 356 -28.43 4.84 -21.26
CA ARG A 356 -29.32 5.31 -20.18
C ARG A 356 -29.18 4.31 -19.02
N HIS A 357 -28.81 4.81 -17.85
CA HIS A 357 -28.93 4.07 -16.60
C HIS A 357 -30.34 4.24 -16.04
#